data_AF-A0A1F8SNN0-F1
#
_entry.id   AF-A0A1F8SNN0-F1
#
_cell.length_a   1.000
_cell.length_b   1.000
_cell.length_c   1.000
_cell.angle_alpha   90.00
_cell.angle_beta   90.00
_cell.angle_gamma   90.00
#
_symmetry.space_group_name_H-M   'P 1'
#
loop_
_entity.id
_entity.type
_entity.pdbx_description
1 polymer ?
#
loop_
_entity_poly.entity_id
_entity_poly.type
_entity_poly.pdbx_seq_one_letter_code
_entity_poly.pdbx_strand_id
1 'polypeptide(L)'
;MSLRRLIQSKTGNDIRRCMGCEICSKVNSADQDLPLFSLIQLILLDDEEVLTSRTVWSDEILVKASNACVREFKMDEVLLVLREEAVRRGLV
;
A
#
# COMPACT_ATOMS: atom_id res chain seq x y z
N MET A 1 -2.61 6.18 -15.75
CA MET A 1 -3.68 5.44 -15.04
C MET A 1 -3.49 5.69 -13.55
N SER A 2 -4.53 6.04 -12.80
CA SER A 2 -4.42 6.27 -11.34
C SER A 2 -3.97 5.02 -10.59
N LEU A 3 -3.28 5.17 -9.47
CA LEU A 3 -2.86 4.10 -8.55
C LEU A 3 -4.04 3.23 -8.12
N ARG A 4 -5.18 3.84 -7.76
CA ARG A 4 -6.41 3.09 -7.38
C ARG A 4 -6.86 2.11 -8.46
N ARG A 5 -6.91 2.60 -9.71
CA ARG A 5 -7.33 1.80 -10.87
C ARG A 5 -6.30 0.73 -11.22
N LEU A 6 -5.01 1.04 -11.08
CA LEU A 6 -3.94 0.06 -11.25
C LEU A 6 -4.12 -1.10 -10.26
N ILE A 7 -4.22 -0.79 -8.97
CA ILE A 7 -4.39 -1.79 -7.90
C ILE A 7 -5.64 -2.62 -8.13
N GLN A 8 -6.79 -1.97 -8.39
CA GLN A 8 -8.03 -2.71 -8.65
C GLN A 8 -7.92 -3.63 -9.87
N SER A 9 -7.22 -3.21 -10.93
CA SER A 9 -7.03 -4.04 -12.13
C SER A 9 -6.09 -5.23 -11.91
N LYS A 10 -5.13 -5.11 -10.98
CA LYS A 10 -4.08 -6.12 -10.74
C LYS A 10 -4.48 -7.12 -9.66
N THR A 11 -5.22 -6.68 -8.64
CA THR A 11 -5.50 -7.49 -7.45
C THR A 11 -7.00 -7.70 -7.21
N GLY A 12 -7.87 -6.98 -7.91
CA GLY A 12 -9.30 -6.91 -7.61
C GLY A 12 -9.64 -6.06 -6.37
N ASN A 13 -8.65 -5.51 -5.66
CA ASN A 13 -8.87 -4.71 -4.46
C ASN A 13 -9.37 -3.31 -4.82
N ASP A 14 -10.55 -2.94 -4.30
CA ASP A 14 -11.05 -1.58 -4.40
C ASP A 14 -10.68 -0.76 -3.16
N ILE A 15 -9.60 0.02 -3.26
CA ILE A 15 -9.09 0.84 -2.15
C ILE A 15 -10.15 1.82 -1.62
N ARG A 16 -11.10 2.24 -2.46
CA ARG A 16 -12.18 3.17 -2.07
C ARG A 16 -13.13 2.59 -1.01
N ARG A 17 -13.06 1.28 -0.76
CA ARG A 17 -13.82 0.60 0.30
C ARG A 17 -13.15 0.70 1.67
N CYS A 18 -11.97 1.31 1.77
CA CYS A 18 -11.35 1.58 3.06
C CYS A 18 -12.26 2.48 3.91
N MET A 19 -12.58 2.03 5.12
CA MET A 19 -13.49 2.73 6.05
C MET A 19 -12.77 3.64 7.05
N GLY A 20 -11.45 3.82 6.93
CA GLY A 20 -10.70 4.70 7.82
C GLY A 20 -10.61 4.25 9.28
N CYS A 21 -10.63 2.94 9.55
CA CYS A 21 -10.55 2.44 10.93
C CYS A 21 -9.15 2.52 11.57
N GLU A 22 -8.12 2.83 10.78
CA GLU A 22 -6.71 2.97 11.19
C GLU A 22 -6.05 1.75 11.86
N ILE A 23 -6.72 0.60 11.94
CA ILE A 23 -6.18 -0.60 12.61
C ILE A 23 -4.86 -1.07 11.97
N CYS A 24 -4.73 -0.93 10.64
CA CYS A 24 -3.51 -1.28 9.91
C CYS A 24 -2.29 -0.45 10.34
N SER A 25 -2.46 0.74 10.92
CA SER A 25 -1.36 1.58 11.42
C SER A 25 -0.67 0.99 12.65
N LYS A 26 -1.24 -0.04 13.28
CA LYS A 26 -0.58 -0.77 14.38
C LYS A 26 0.59 -1.63 13.88
N VAL A 27 0.66 -1.89 12.58
CA VAL A 27 1.83 -2.51 11.95
C VAL A 27 2.97 -1.51 11.95
N ASN A 28 4.09 -1.90 12.55
CA ASN A 28 5.31 -1.10 12.63
C ASN A 28 6.54 -1.90 12.20
N SER A 29 7.54 -1.20 11.67
CA SER A 29 8.90 -1.67 11.39
C SER A 29 9.85 -0.48 11.50
N ALA A 30 11.13 -0.74 11.79
CA ALA A 30 12.17 0.30 11.78
C ALA A 30 12.37 0.91 10.37
N ASP A 31 12.06 0.17 9.32
CA ASP A 31 12.26 0.58 7.93
C ASP A 31 11.09 1.42 7.38
N GLN A 32 10.06 1.66 8.20
CA GLN A 32 8.85 2.35 7.80
C GLN A 32 9.00 3.87 7.86
N ASP A 33 8.60 4.55 6.78
CA ASP A 33 8.49 6.01 6.70
C ASP A 33 7.04 6.51 6.70
N LEU A 34 6.07 5.64 6.41
CA LEU A 34 4.65 5.94 6.36
C LEU A 34 3.84 4.83 7.06
N PRO A 35 2.92 5.16 7.99
CA PRO A 35 1.91 4.22 8.46
C PRO A 35 1.13 3.61 7.30
N LEU A 36 0.74 2.32 7.39
CA LEU A 36 -0.05 1.67 6.33
C LEU A 36 -1.36 2.40 6.03
N PHE A 37 -1.98 3.03 7.03
CA PHE A 37 -3.15 3.86 6.80
C PHE A 37 -2.84 5.09 5.92
N SER A 38 -1.75 5.80 6.21
CA SER A 38 -1.31 6.95 5.42
C SER A 38 -1.00 6.55 3.98
N LEU A 39 -0.35 5.40 3.78
CA LEU A 39 -0.11 4.81 2.46
C LEU A 39 -1.43 4.61 1.68
N ILE A 40 -2.47 4.08 2.34
CA ILE A 40 -3.80 3.95 1.73
C ILE A 40 -4.42 5.32 1.40
N GLN A 41 -4.28 6.32 2.28
CA GLN A 41 -4.77 7.68 2.01
C GLN A 41 -4.08 8.31 0.80
N LEU A 42 -2.76 8.16 0.67
CA LEU A 42 -2.01 8.66 -0.49
C LEU A 42 -2.46 8.00 -1.79
N ILE A 43 -2.66 6.67 -1.78
CA ILE A 43 -3.26 5.99 -2.94
C ILE A 43 -4.66 6.52 -3.23
N LEU A 44 -5.47 6.76 -2.19
CA LEU A 44 -6.80 7.35 -2.34
C LEU A 44 -6.78 8.78 -2.87
N LEU A 45 -5.68 9.51 -2.70
CA LEU A 45 -5.47 10.85 -3.28
C LEU A 45 -4.79 10.79 -4.66
N ASP A 46 -4.44 9.59 -5.13
CA ASP A 46 -3.61 9.36 -6.33
C ASP A 46 -2.23 10.01 -6.22
N ASP A 47 -1.71 10.11 -5.00
CA ASP A 47 -0.41 10.69 -4.71
C ASP A 47 0.70 9.66 -4.98
N GLU A 48 1.57 10.00 -5.92
CA GLU A 48 2.62 9.11 -6.43
C GLU A 48 3.84 9.03 -5.49
N GLU A 49 3.95 9.88 -4.47
CA GLU A 49 5.02 9.82 -3.46
C GLU A 49 5.12 8.43 -2.81
N VAL A 50 3.97 7.74 -2.72
CA VAL A 50 3.88 6.38 -2.21
C VAL A 50 4.78 5.37 -2.94
N LEU A 51 5.08 5.57 -4.23
CA LEU A 51 5.88 4.64 -5.03
C LEU A 51 7.36 4.61 -4.59
N THR A 52 7.84 5.68 -3.97
CA THR A 52 9.21 5.81 -3.47
C THR A 52 9.33 5.63 -1.96
N SER A 53 8.22 5.36 -1.27
CA SER A 53 8.19 5.17 0.18
C SER A 53 8.96 3.91 0.61
N ARG A 54 9.83 4.03 1.63
CA ARG A 54 10.54 2.88 2.22
C ARG A 54 9.59 1.82 2.76
N THR A 55 8.41 2.22 3.20
CA THR A 55 7.34 1.32 3.65
C THR A 55 6.94 0.32 2.57
N VAL A 56 6.85 0.75 1.31
CA VAL A 56 6.54 -0.15 0.18
C VAL A 56 7.64 -1.19 0.00
N TRP A 57 8.89 -0.83 0.25
CA TRP A 57 10.07 -1.67 0.03
C TRP A 57 10.51 -2.50 1.25
N SER A 58 9.87 -2.31 2.41
CA SER A 58 10.17 -3.12 3.59
C SER A 58 9.54 -4.51 3.48
N ASP A 59 10.38 -5.54 3.49
CA ASP A 59 9.93 -6.94 3.49
C ASP A 59 9.27 -7.34 4.82
N GLU A 60 9.71 -6.74 5.94
CA GLU A 60 9.04 -6.91 7.23
C GLU A 60 7.60 -6.37 7.20
N ILE A 61 7.41 -5.19 6.61
CA ILE A 61 6.06 -4.63 6.41
C ILE A 61 5.25 -5.50 5.47
N LEU A 62 5.83 -5.99 4.37
CA LEU A 62 5.13 -6.86 3.42
C LEU A 62 4.55 -8.10 4.13
N VAL A 63 5.34 -8.76 4.98
CA VAL A 63 4.88 -9.91 5.76
C VAL A 63 3.75 -9.53 6.73
N LYS A 64 3.92 -8.43 7.47
CA LYS A 64 2.92 -7.97 8.46
C LYS A 64 1.63 -7.44 7.81
N ALA A 65 1.71 -6.90 6.60
CA ALA A 65 0.60 -6.30 5.87
C ALA A 65 -0.48 -7.33 5.49
N SER A 66 -0.10 -8.59 5.27
CA SER A 66 -1.02 -9.69 4.89
C SER A 66 -2.26 -9.83 5.80
N ASN A 67 -2.12 -9.50 7.08
CA ASN A 67 -3.20 -9.60 8.08
C ASN A 67 -3.54 -8.25 8.74
N ALA A 68 -3.06 -7.13 8.19
CA ALA A 68 -3.19 -5.81 8.81
C ALA A 68 -4.62 -5.24 8.73
N CYS A 69 -5.41 -5.66 7.74
CA CYS A 69 -6.77 -5.18 7.56
C CYS A 69 -7.80 -6.16 8.12
N VAL A 70 -8.56 -5.72 9.12
CA VAL A 70 -9.68 -6.49 9.72
C VAL A 70 -10.88 -6.70 8.78
N ARG A 71 -10.87 -6.06 7.61
CA ARG A 71 -11.90 -6.20 6.56
C ARG A 71 -11.37 -7.01 5.37
N GLU A 72 -10.32 -7.80 5.58
CA GLU A 72 -9.73 -8.71 4.58
C GLU A 72 -9.23 -8.02 3.31
N PHE A 73 -8.86 -6.74 3.43
CA PHE A 73 -8.15 -6.05 2.36
C PHE A 73 -6.70 -6.56 2.32
N LYS A 74 -6.30 -7.13 1.19
CA LYS A 74 -4.97 -7.71 1.00
C LYS A 74 -3.92 -6.63 0.75
N MET A 75 -3.42 -6.05 1.84
CA MET A 75 -2.46 -4.92 1.77
C MET A 75 -1.13 -5.34 1.17
N ASP A 76 -0.69 -6.58 1.40
CA ASP A 76 0.51 -7.17 0.81
C ASP A 76 0.46 -7.17 -0.72
N GLU A 77 -0.66 -7.60 -1.33
CA GLU A 77 -0.86 -7.54 -2.78
C GLU A 77 -0.78 -6.09 -3.30
N VAL A 78 -1.26 -5.11 -2.53
CA VAL A 78 -1.13 -3.69 -2.88
C VAL A 78 0.33 -3.24 -2.87
N LEU A 79 1.09 -3.59 -1.83
CA LEU A 79 2.50 -3.23 -1.75
C LEU A 79 3.30 -3.81 -2.92
N LEU A 80 3.03 -5.06 -3.30
CA LEU A 80 3.67 -5.69 -4.46
C LEU A 80 3.35 -4.96 -5.78
N VAL A 81 2.09 -4.56 -5.99
CA VAL A 81 1.71 -3.78 -7.17
C VAL A 81 2.40 -2.42 -7.21
N LEU A 82 2.56 -1.75 -6.06
CA LEU A 82 3.29 -0.48 -5.99
C LEU A 82 4.78 -0.67 -6.29
N ARG A 83 5.42 -1.76 -5.82
CA ARG A 83 6.81 -2.10 -6.18
C ARG A 83 6.94 -2.32 -7.69
N GLU A 84 6.08 -3.14 -8.29
CA GLU A 84 6.07 -3.38 -9.73
C GLU A 84 5.93 -2.08 -10.52
N GLU A 85 5.05 -1.18 -10.06
CA GLU A 85 4.79 0.09 -10.71
C GLU A 85 5.96 1.06 -10.60
N ALA A 86 6.61 1.13 -9.44
CA ALA A 86 7.80 1.95 -9.21
C ALA A 86 8.95 1.52 -10.13
N VAL A 87 9.20 0.21 -10.23
CA VAL A 87 10.21 -0.37 -11.15
C VAL A 87 9.85 -0.08 -12.60
N ARG A 88 8.59 -0.28 -13.00
CA ARG A 88 8.11 -0.02 -14.37
C ARG A 88 8.31 1.45 -14.78
N ARG A 89 8.26 2.38 -13.81
CA ARG A 89 8.47 3.81 -14.02
C ARG A 89 9.92 4.26 -13.85
N GLY A 90 10.84 3.38 -13.44
CA GLY A 90 12.25 3.72 -13.19
C GLY A 90 12.44 4.69 -12.02
N LEU A 91 11.59 4.60 -11.00
CA LEU A 91 11.68 5.44 -9.79
C LEU A 91 12.64 4.87 -8.75
N VAL A 92 13.03 3.59 -8.90
CA VAL A 92 13.93 2.82 -8.04
C VAL A 92 14.76 1.87 -8.90
#